data_AF-A0A226ED40-F1
#
_entry.id   AF-A0A226ED40-F1
#
_cell.length_a   1.000
_cell.length_b   1.000
_cell.length_c   1.000
_cell.angle_alpha   90.00
_cell.angle_beta   90.00
_cell.angle_gamma   90.00
#
_symmetry.space_group_name_H-M   'P 1'
#
loop_
_entity.id
_entity.type
_entity.pdbx_description
1 polymer ?
#
loop_
_entity_poly.entity_id
_entity_poly.type
_entity_poly.pdbx_seq_one_letter_code
_entity_poly.pdbx_strand_id
1 'polypeptide(L)'
;MGSNRKPGKFRELGDEELPRLESALVKHLPKSSQVLNIVRQKILQLIKEPTISDVFLYEDDEAQDFDKWGDPFVVCIQKNIHSEYCILLRQPELIPINSGIMQAFEELIEWDRTHIFGSIPQAFLDSYLREILEKKGIKYKDNPCDAHVLDVDTALKYDKEYTYQDSHKDEITMSVSAIRQINADVDQILENYDWALPHSKGHLFATIHNLGSTGVYTVTPNGDPDLASYAVHSPVGLLQILHTEDAFRRRGLGIVVMKALSRKVAELGLIPRAECMVYNDASRQVQLKAGMVFVDKINWILCRQEYDVKKWKKMNSNEYLVSLDETLFSLQDTNGQRKVYYTINAEKKSQRLAIPHAENFCKKFMVVGALSGRGTLPLIKVPQKVKDTKNVIVHHDAASSHTARLTQDYAKDLKLRISKKKIFLRRPRTFLGVWKVVQDKWCKVDVVLVKSVYNSWNRRWGLVDREKGSHIEHVRDLYSKPFKTY
;
A
#
# COMPACT_ATOMS: atom_id res chain seq x y z
N MET A 1 -39.59 22.41 -24.91
CA MET A 1 -38.73 21.70 -25.88
C MET A 1 -37.53 21.19 -25.12
N GLY A 2 -37.53 19.90 -24.76
CA GLY A 2 -36.42 19.28 -24.04
C GLY A 2 -35.25 19.09 -25.00
N SER A 3 -34.17 19.81 -24.76
CA SER A 3 -32.91 19.65 -25.47
C SER A 3 -32.40 18.22 -25.23
N ASN A 4 -32.46 17.36 -26.26
CA ASN A 4 -31.78 16.05 -26.33
C ASN A 4 -30.24 16.22 -26.40
N ARG A 5 -29.66 17.12 -25.60
CA ARG A 5 -28.21 17.20 -25.43
C ARG A 5 -27.82 16.05 -24.52
N LYS A 6 -26.92 15.20 -25.02
CA LYS A 6 -26.26 14.20 -24.18
C LYS A 6 -25.46 14.96 -23.10
N PRO A 7 -25.48 14.49 -21.85
CA PRO A 7 -24.75 15.14 -20.78
C PRO A 7 -23.24 15.05 -21.04
N GLY A 8 -22.50 16.12 -20.73
CA GLY A 8 -21.04 16.12 -20.76
C GLY A 8 -20.45 15.08 -19.81
N LYS A 9 -19.16 14.79 -19.94
CA LYS A 9 -18.48 13.71 -19.21
C LYS A 9 -17.04 14.07 -18.84
N PHE A 10 -16.52 13.41 -17.82
CA PHE A 10 -15.08 13.40 -17.56
C PHE A 10 -14.41 12.36 -18.45
N ARG A 11 -13.43 12.79 -19.25
CA ARG A 11 -12.61 11.94 -20.10
C ARG A 11 -11.18 11.89 -19.57
N GLU A 12 -10.64 10.67 -19.49
CA GLU A 12 -9.23 10.48 -19.17
C GLU A 12 -8.35 11.01 -20.32
N LEU A 13 -7.34 11.80 -19.97
CA LEU A 13 -6.39 12.37 -20.91
C LEU A 13 -5.20 11.42 -21.16
N GLY A 14 -4.85 11.25 -22.43
CA GLY A 14 -3.63 10.55 -22.83
C GLY A 14 -2.39 11.45 -22.74
N ASP A 15 -1.20 10.84 -22.79
CA ASP A 15 0.08 11.55 -22.64
C ASP A 15 0.29 12.66 -23.68
N GLU A 16 -0.24 12.50 -24.90
CA GLU A 16 -0.14 13.50 -25.98
C GLU A 16 -0.93 14.80 -25.68
N GLU A 17 -1.93 14.73 -24.81
CA GLU A 17 -2.81 15.85 -24.48
C GLU A 17 -2.33 16.63 -23.25
N LEU A 18 -1.49 16.02 -22.41
CA LEU A 18 -1.01 16.62 -21.16
C LEU A 18 -0.25 17.95 -21.36
N PRO A 19 0.62 18.14 -22.37
CA PRO A 19 1.30 19.43 -22.58
C PRO A 19 0.34 20.59 -22.86
N ARG A 20 -0.80 20.30 -23.50
CA ARG A 20 -1.86 21.30 -23.71
C ARG A 20 -2.54 21.65 -22.40
N LEU A 21 -2.75 20.66 -21.53
CA LEU A 21 -3.39 20.87 -20.23
C LEU A 21 -2.45 21.66 -19.34
N GLU A 22 -1.16 21.36 -19.39
CA GLU A 22 -0.12 22.14 -18.73
C GLU A 22 -0.20 23.62 -19.13
N SER A 23 -0.25 23.89 -20.44
CA SER A 23 -0.34 25.26 -20.97
C SER A 23 -1.61 26.00 -20.53
N ALA A 24 -2.73 25.29 -20.42
CA ALA A 24 -3.98 25.82 -19.89
C ALA A 24 -3.88 26.13 -18.39
N LEU A 25 -3.33 25.21 -17.60
CA LEU A 25 -3.21 25.35 -16.14
C LEU A 25 -2.26 26.47 -15.73
N VAL A 26 -1.19 26.74 -16.49
CA VAL A 26 -0.26 27.86 -16.22
C VAL A 26 -0.99 29.21 -16.17
N LYS A 27 -2.05 29.40 -16.96
CA LYS A 27 -2.85 30.64 -16.99
C LYS A 27 -3.65 30.88 -15.69
N HIS A 28 -3.78 29.86 -14.85
CA HIS A 28 -4.58 29.87 -13.60
C HIS A 28 -3.72 29.77 -12.33
N LEU A 29 -2.42 30.06 -12.44
CA LEU A 29 -1.54 30.15 -11.28
C LEU A 29 -1.90 31.35 -10.40
N PRO A 30 -1.68 31.26 -9.07
CA PRO A 30 -1.06 30.14 -8.35
C PRO A 30 -2.03 29.02 -7.95
N LYS A 31 -3.35 29.20 -8.14
CA LYS A 31 -4.36 28.24 -7.66
C LYS A 31 -4.27 26.87 -8.33
N SER A 32 -3.95 26.82 -9.62
CA SER A 32 -3.76 25.59 -10.39
C SER A 32 -2.47 24.81 -10.08
N SER A 33 -1.55 25.37 -9.28
CA SER A 33 -0.19 24.83 -9.13
C SER A 33 -0.12 23.38 -8.70
N GLN A 34 -1.05 22.89 -7.86
CA GLN A 34 -1.07 21.50 -7.43
C GLN A 34 -1.39 20.54 -8.58
N VAL A 35 -2.48 20.79 -9.32
CA VAL A 35 -2.87 20.00 -10.49
C VAL A 35 -1.80 20.12 -11.58
N LEU A 36 -1.23 21.32 -11.77
CA LEU A 36 -0.12 21.54 -12.69
C LEU A 36 1.10 20.68 -12.32
N ASN A 37 1.44 20.59 -11.02
CA ASN A 37 2.51 19.70 -10.56
C ASN A 37 2.21 18.23 -10.87
N ILE A 38 0.98 17.77 -10.70
CA ILE A 38 0.58 16.38 -11.02
C ILE A 38 0.75 16.11 -12.53
N VAL A 39 0.28 17.03 -13.36
CA VAL A 39 0.42 16.95 -14.83
C VAL A 39 1.89 16.94 -15.24
N ARG A 40 2.71 17.85 -14.71
CA ARG A 40 4.15 17.91 -15.01
C ARG A 40 4.90 16.67 -14.54
N GLN A 41 4.60 16.16 -13.35
CA GLN A 41 5.19 14.91 -12.86
C GLN A 41 4.90 13.73 -13.81
N LYS A 42 3.72 13.70 -14.43
CA LYS A 42 3.36 12.68 -15.44
C LYS A 42 4.10 12.91 -16.76
N ILE A 43 4.10 14.13 -17.30
CA ILE A 43 4.83 14.50 -18.53
C ILE A 43 6.32 14.16 -18.42
N LEU A 44 6.93 14.54 -17.30
CA LEU A 44 8.36 14.33 -17.02
C LEU A 44 8.68 12.92 -16.54
N GLN A 45 7.68 12.04 -16.41
CA GLN A 45 7.81 10.65 -15.96
C GLN A 45 8.51 10.53 -14.59
N LEU A 46 8.29 11.50 -13.70
CA LEU A 46 8.88 11.53 -12.35
C LEU A 46 8.18 10.54 -11.40
N ILE A 47 6.93 10.18 -11.71
CA ILE A 47 6.16 9.17 -10.98
C ILE A 47 6.01 7.89 -11.79
N LYS A 48 6.03 6.75 -11.10
CA LYS A 48 5.79 5.42 -11.66
C LYS A 48 4.67 4.74 -10.90
N GLU A 49 4.17 3.64 -11.43
CA GLU A 49 3.29 2.73 -10.70
C GLU A 49 3.90 2.36 -9.33
N PRO A 50 3.11 2.32 -8.25
CA PRO A 50 1.65 2.47 -8.19
C PRO A 50 1.15 3.88 -7.83
N THR A 51 2.00 4.90 -7.95
CA THR A 51 1.72 6.26 -7.47
C THR A 51 1.34 7.23 -8.58
N ILE A 52 1.10 6.75 -9.80
CA ILE A 52 0.67 7.61 -10.90
C ILE A 52 -0.79 8.05 -10.69
N SER A 53 -1.07 9.29 -11.07
CA SER A 53 -2.44 9.82 -11.09
C SER A 53 -3.03 9.71 -12.50
N ASP A 54 -4.28 9.29 -12.56
CA ASP A 54 -5.11 9.42 -13.73
C ASP A 54 -5.64 10.85 -13.79
N VAL A 55 -5.63 11.47 -14.98
CA VAL A 55 -6.00 12.87 -15.16
C VAL A 55 -7.22 12.93 -16.06
N PHE A 56 -8.30 13.49 -15.52
CA PHE A 56 -9.58 13.61 -16.20
C PHE A 56 -9.90 15.07 -16.46
N LEU A 57 -10.40 15.34 -17.66
CA LEU A 57 -10.91 16.64 -18.06
C LEU A 57 -12.41 16.54 -18.32
N TYR A 58 -13.19 17.48 -17.80
CA TYR A 58 -14.59 17.61 -18.18
C TYR A 58 -14.72 18.13 -19.61
N GLU A 59 -15.49 17.44 -20.43
CA GLU A 59 -15.85 17.85 -21.79
C GLU A 59 -17.37 17.91 -21.91
N ASP A 60 -17.85 19.03 -22.45
CA ASP A 60 -19.24 19.14 -22.91
C ASP A 60 -19.35 18.64 -24.36
N ASP A 61 -20.56 18.29 -24.79
CA ASP A 61 -20.82 17.61 -26.07
C ASP A 61 -20.63 18.51 -27.31
N GLU A 62 -20.51 19.83 -27.12
CA GLU A 62 -20.10 20.73 -28.21
C GLU A 62 -18.61 20.53 -28.44
N ALA A 63 -18.25 19.95 -29.61
CA ALA A 63 -16.87 19.74 -30.06
C ALA A 63 -16.00 20.95 -29.70
N GLN A 64 -15.35 20.85 -28.53
CA GLN A 64 -14.53 21.93 -28.05
C GLN A 64 -13.32 21.90 -28.95
N ASP A 65 -13.24 22.93 -29.78
CA ASP A 65 -12.00 23.39 -30.35
C ASP A 65 -10.92 23.29 -29.27
N PHE A 66 -9.96 22.38 -29.46
CA PHE A 66 -8.97 22.03 -28.45
C PHE A 66 -8.15 23.24 -27.96
N ASP A 67 -8.20 24.35 -28.71
CA ASP A 67 -7.66 25.65 -28.36
C ASP A 67 -8.42 26.38 -27.22
N LYS A 68 -9.55 25.84 -26.74
CA LYS A 68 -10.48 26.47 -25.77
C LYS A 68 -10.44 25.93 -24.34
N TRP A 69 -9.36 25.31 -23.88
CA TRP A 69 -9.16 25.02 -22.43
C TRP A 69 -8.87 26.30 -21.63
N GLY A 70 -9.70 27.33 -21.82
CA GLY A 70 -9.58 28.63 -21.15
C GLY A 70 -9.80 28.52 -19.65
N ASP A 71 -10.62 27.57 -19.19
CA ASP A 71 -10.98 27.38 -17.78
C ASP A 71 -11.32 25.90 -17.46
N PRO A 72 -10.34 24.99 -17.47
CA PRO A 72 -10.60 23.55 -17.44
C PRO A 72 -11.09 23.06 -16.06
N PHE A 73 -12.12 22.22 -16.03
CA PHE A 73 -12.42 21.40 -14.84
C PHE A 73 -11.59 20.11 -14.92
N VAL A 74 -10.59 20.01 -14.06
CA VAL A 74 -9.69 18.86 -13.98
C VAL A 74 -9.94 18.08 -12.71
N VAL A 75 -10.01 16.76 -12.81
CA VAL A 75 -10.00 15.83 -11.68
C VAL A 75 -8.79 14.92 -11.82
N CYS A 76 -7.98 14.83 -10.78
CA CYS A 76 -6.87 13.89 -10.68
C CYS A 76 -7.22 12.81 -9.68
N ILE A 77 -7.12 11.56 -10.10
CA ILE A 77 -7.41 10.40 -9.26
C ILE A 77 -6.12 9.63 -9.05
N GLN A 78 -5.72 9.51 -7.78
CA GLN A 78 -4.59 8.69 -7.39
C GLN A 78 -5.08 7.47 -6.61
N LYS A 79 -4.93 6.28 -7.21
CA LYS A 79 -5.52 5.03 -6.70
C LYS A 79 -4.82 4.44 -5.47
N ASN A 80 -3.71 5.01 -5.00
CA ASN A 80 -2.88 4.38 -3.96
C ASN A 80 -2.18 5.35 -2.99
N ILE A 81 -2.82 6.46 -2.61
CA ILE A 81 -2.33 7.24 -1.47
C ILE A 81 -2.72 6.51 -0.20
N HIS A 82 -1.73 5.95 0.51
CA HIS A 82 -1.98 5.16 1.73
C HIS A 82 -2.95 3.98 1.53
N SER A 83 -3.01 3.43 0.30
CA SER A 83 -4.01 2.42 -0.12
C SER A 83 -5.46 2.91 -0.15
N GLU A 84 -5.66 4.23 -0.19
CA GLU A 84 -6.94 4.90 -0.37
C GLU A 84 -7.01 5.57 -1.75
N TYR A 85 -8.24 5.84 -2.20
CA TYR A 85 -8.53 6.50 -3.48
C TYR A 85 -8.55 8.01 -3.27
N CYS A 86 -7.47 8.70 -3.64
CA CYS A 86 -7.37 10.14 -3.46
C CYS A 86 -7.88 10.88 -4.69
N ILE A 87 -8.82 11.80 -4.48
CA ILE A 87 -9.44 12.62 -5.51
C ILE A 87 -9.02 14.06 -5.25
N LEU A 88 -8.30 14.63 -6.21
CA LEU A 88 -7.91 16.04 -6.23
C LEU A 88 -8.60 16.69 -7.41
N LEU A 89 -8.90 17.98 -7.31
CA LEU A 89 -9.55 18.68 -8.41
C LEU A 89 -9.14 20.14 -8.51
N ARG A 90 -9.28 20.66 -9.71
CA ARG A 90 -9.34 22.08 -9.98
C ARG A 90 -10.70 22.36 -10.60
N GLN A 91 -11.54 23.09 -9.88
CA GLN A 91 -12.83 23.53 -10.39
C GLN A 91 -12.67 24.71 -11.37
N PRO A 92 -13.59 24.89 -12.33
CA PRO A 92 -13.66 26.08 -13.16
C PRO A 92 -13.98 27.32 -12.31
N GLU A 93 -13.43 28.48 -12.68
CA GLU A 93 -13.68 29.76 -12.02
C GLU A 93 -14.50 30.74 -12.87
N LEU A 94 -14.45 30.58 -14.19
CA LEU A 94 -15.16 31.39 -15.19
C LEU A 94 -16.45 30.71 -15.64
N ILE A 95 -16.49 29.38 -15.64
CA ILE A 95 -17.66 28.60 -16.07
C ILE A 95 -18.46 28.13 -14.84
N PRO A 96 -19.75 28.52 -14.71
CA PRO A 96 -20.60 28.02 -13.64
C PRO A 96 -20.74 26.51 -13.68
N ILE A 97 -20.55 25.87 -12.52
CA ILE A 97 -20.79 24.45 -12.35
C ILE A 97 -22.30 24.23 -12.28
N ASN A 98 -22.83 23.47 -13.24
CA ASN A 98 -24.24 23.12 -13.32
C ASN A 98 -24.49 21.67 -12.87
N SER A 99 -25.75 21.27 -12.79
CA SER A 99 -26.14 19.91 -12.38
C SER A 99 -25.62 18.82 -13.30
N GLY A 100 -25.44 19.09 -14.60
CA GLY A 100 -24.87 18.13 -15.55
C GLY A 100 -23.39 17.86 -15.29
N ILE A 101 -22.60 18.90 -15.03
CA ILE A 101 -21.20 18.77 -14.62
C ILE A 101 -21.09 17.97 -13.33
N MET A 102 -21.93 18.27 -12.34
CA MET A 102 -21.91 17.56 -11.07
C MET A 102 -22.37 16.11 -11.18
N GLN A 103 -23.33 15.82 -12.04
CA GLN A 103 -23.70 14.45 -12.36
C GLN A 103 -22.52 13.69 -12.98
N ALA A 104 -21.81 14.28 -13.95
CA ALA A 104 -20.63 13.68 -14.53
C ALA A 104 -19.50 13.45 -13.49
N PHE A 105 -19.34 14.37 -12.54
CA PHE A 105 -18.42 14.21 -11.41
C PHE A 105 -18.84 13.05 -10.51
N GLU A 106 -20.12 12.97 -10.15
CA GLU A 106 -20.65 11.84 -9.37
C GLU A 106 -20.45 10.49 -10.08
N GLU A 107 -20.59 10.44 -11.41
CA GLU A 107 -20.41 9.22 -12.22
C GLU A 107 -18.94 8.81 -12.36
N LEU A 108 -18.01 9.77 -12.32
CA LEU A 108 -16.57 9.49 -12.38
C LEU A 108 -16.06 8.75 -11.12
N ILE A 109 -16.61 9.06 -9.96
CA ILE A 109 -16.10 8.56 -8.68
C ILE A 109 -16.62 7.15 -8.36
N GLU A 110 -15.70 6.22 -8.06
CA GLU A 110 -16.00 4.87 -7.58
C GLU A 110 -16.45 4.87 -6.10
N TRP A 111 -17.69 5.27 -5.82
CA TRP A 111 -18.22 5.49 -4.46
C TRP A 111 -18.24 4.26 -3.52
N ASP A 112 -17.98 3.06 -4.02
CA ASP A 112 -17.89 1.82 -3.23
C ASP A 112 -16.54 1.64 -2.51
N ARG A 113 -15.57 2.53 -2.77
CA ARG A 113 -14.25 2.53 -2.12
C ARG A 113 -14.17 3.46 -0.91
N THR A 114 -13.03 3.44 -0.22
CA THR A 114 -12.67 4.50 0.73
C THR A 114 -11.94 5.62 0.00
N HIS A 115 -12.44 6.85 0.17
CA HIS A 115 -11.90 8.02 -0.51
C HIS A 115 -11.26 9.00 0.45
N ILE A 116 -10.26 9.68 -0.08
CA ILE A 116 -9.81 10.97 0.43
C ILE A 116 -10.11 11.98 -0.66
N PHE A 117 -10.82 13.05 -0.32
CA PHE A 117 -10.84 14.22 -1.19
C PHE A 117 -9.75 15.18 -0.71
N GLY A 118 -8.65 15.22 -1.45
CA GLY A 118 -7.44 15.95 -1.09
C GLY A 118 -7.46 17.38 -1.62
N SER A 119 -7.05 18.32 -0.77
CA SER A 119 -6.88 19.73 -1.14
C SER A 119 -8.10 20.38 -1.82
N ILE A 120 -9.31 20.04 -1.38
CA ILE A 120 -10.54 20.53 -2.01
C ILE A 120 -10.73 22.02 -1.69
N PRO A 121 -10.92 22.90 -2.70
CA PRO A 121 -11.25 24.30 -2.47
C PRO A 121 -12.52 24.44 -1.63
N GLN A 122 -12.51 25.32 -0.64
CA GLN A 122 -13.63 25.49 0.29
C GLN A 122 -14.95 25.80 -0.44
N ALA A 123 -14.90 26.58 -1.53
CA ALA A 123 -16.07 26.88 -2.35
C ALA A 123 -16.69 25.64 -3.02
N PHE A 124 -15.86 24.69 -3.50
CA PHE A 124 -16.34 23.45 -4.09
C PHE A 124 -16.95 22.53 -3.02
N LEU A 125 -16.29 22.47 -1.87
CA LEU A 125 -16.72 21.66 -0.74
C LEU A 125 -18.14 22.05 -0.29
N ASP A 126 -18.33 23.34 0.00
CA ASP A 126 -19.58 23.85 0.56
C ASP A 126 -20.73 23.83 -0.45
N SER A 127 -20.43 24.13 -1.73
CA SER A 127 -21.46 24.24 -2.75
C SER A 127 -21.90 22.91 -3.34
N TYR A 128 -21.05 21.87 -3.30
CA TYR A 128 -21.30 20.65 -4.07
C TYR A 128 -20.94 19.36 -3.32
N LEU A 129 -19.71 19.24 -2.83
CA LEU A 129 -19.23 17.95 -2.34
C LEU A 129 -19.96 17.49 -1.08
N ARG A 130 -20.28 18.40 -0.15
CA ARG A 130 -21.02 18.04 1.08
C ARG A 130 -22.40 17.46 0.79
N GLU A 131 -23.15 18.09 -0.11
CA GLU A 131 -24.47 17.59 -0.52
C GLU A 131 -24.37 16.18 -1.12
N ILE A 132 -23.37 15.92 -1.96
CA ILE A 132 -23.15 14.59 -2.55
C ILE A 132 -22.85 13.56 -1.46
N LEU A 133 -21.97 13.89 -0.52
CA LEU A 133 -21.60 12.98 0.58
C LEU A 133 -22.81 12.68 1.47
N GLU A 134 -23.62 13.70 1.81
CA GLU A 134 -24.83 13.56 2.61
C GLU A 134 -25.90 12.72 1.91
N LYS A 135 -26.18 13.01 0.63
CA LYS A 135 -27.11 12.25 -0.23
C LYS A 135 -26.73 10.77 -0.31
N LYS A 136 -25.43 10.45 -0.30
CA LYS A 136 -24.91 9.07 -0.32
C LYS A 136 -24.77 8.45 1.07
N GLY A 137 -25.07 9.20 2.15
CA GLY A 137 -24.92 8.72 3.53
C GLY A 137 -23.47 8.46 3.95
N ILE A 138 -22.51 9.12 3.30
CA ILE A 138 -21.08 8.94 3.56
C ILE A 138 -20.69 9.80 4.76
N LYS A 139 -20.14 9.17 5.79
CA LYS A 139 -19.51 9.89 6.92
C LYS A 139 -18.14 10.41 6.50
N TYR A 140 -17.84 11.63 6.91
CA TYR A 140 -16.57 12.27 6.60
C TYR A 140 -16.03 13.11 7.76
N LYS A 141 -14.74 13.40 7.73
CA LYS A 141 -14.06 14.31 8.66
C LYS A 141 -13.35 15.42 7.89
N ASP A 142 -13.63 16.66 8.26
CA ASP A 142 -12.93 17.85 7.79
C ASP A 142 -11.52 17.96 8.41
N ASN A 143 -10.56 18.32 7.56
CA ASN A 143 -9.21 18.70 7.95
C ASN A 143 -8.86 19.99 7.18
N PRO A 144 -9.29 21.16 7.67
CA PRO A 144 -9.07 22.44 7.00
C PRO A 144 -7.59 22.82 7.01
N CYS A 145 -7.12 23.28 5.86
CA CYS A 145 -5.74 23.64 5.59
C CYS A 145 -5.63 25.01 4.89
N ASP A 146 -4.48 25.65 5.08
CA ASP A 146 -4.05 26.77 4.24
C ASP A 146 -3.02 26.28 3.22
N ALA A 147 -3.25 26.59 1.95
CA ALA A 147 -2.30 26.33 0.88
C ALA A 147 -1.37 27.53 0.66
N HIS A 148 -0.07 27.23 0.53
CA HIS A 148 0.97 28.21 0.26
C HIS A 148 1.83 27.80 -0.94
N VAL A 149 2.29 28.77 -1.71
CA VAL A 149 3.13 28.56 -2.91
C VAL A 149 4.37 29.43 -2.85
N LEU A 150 5.49 28.91 -3.32
CA LEU A 150 6.71 29.67 -3.59
C LEU A 150 6.86 29.91 -5.08
N ASP A 151 7.26 31.13 -5.45
CA ASP A 151 7.69 31.45 -6.80
C ASP A 151 8.93 30.62 -7.21
N VAL A 152 8.94 30.12 -8.46
CA VAL A 152 9.98 29.22 -8.97
C VAL A 152 11.33 29.94 -9.04
N ASP A 153 11.36 31.19 -9.53
CA ASP A 153 12.61 31.96 -9.64
C ASP A 153 13.20 32.27 -8.27
N THR A 154 12.35 32.49 -7.28
CA THR A 154 12.74 32.66 -5.88
C THR A 154 13.33 31.36 -5.31
N ALA A 155 12.68 30.21 -5.55
CA ALA A 155 13.18 28.91 -5.11
C ALA A 155 14.55 28.56 -5.72
N LEU A 156 14.75 28.88 -7.00
CA LEU A 156 16.02 28.66 -7.71
C LEU A 156 17.18 29.54 -7.23
N LYS A 157 16.91 30.59 -6.44
CA LYS A 157 17.94 31.45 -5.82
C LYS A 157 18.43 30.92 -4.47
N TYR A 158 17.74 29.95 -3.88
CA TYR A 158 18.17 29.37 -2.60
C TYR A 158 19.47 28.59 -2.72
N ASP A 159 20.22 28.50 -1.63
CA ASP A 159 21.52 27.85 -1.65
C ASP A 159 21.39 26.36 -2.00
N LYS A 160 22.37 25.86 -2.75
CA LYS A 160 22.47 24.43 -3.11
C LYS A 160 22.91 23.58 -1.92
N GLU A 161 23.71 24.18 -1.04
CA GLU A 161 24.28 23.56 0.15
C GLU A 161 24.02 24.49 1.33
N TYR A 162 23.65 23.90 2.45
CA TYR A 162 23.47 24.62 3.71
C TYR A 162 24.44 24.03 4.74
N THR A 163 25.22 24.89 5.37
CA THR A 163 25.99 24.49 6.55
C THR A 163 25.40 25.20 7.74
N TYR A 164 24.95 24.43 8.73
CA TYR A 164 24.46 24.97 9.99
C TYR A 164 25.46 24.60 11.08
N GLN A 165 26.04 25.62 11.72
CA GLN A 165 26.82 25.44 12.93
C GLN A 165 25.99 25.91 14.11
N ASP A 166 25.72 25.00 15.04
CA ASP A 166 25.13 25.35 16.31
C ASP A 166 26.23 25.92 17.20
N SER A 167 26.09 27.17 17.63
CA SER A 167 27.03 27.80 18.56
C SER A 167 26.78 27.43 20.02
N HIS A 168 25.73 26.64 20.31
CA HIS A 168 25.52 26.06 21.63
C HIS A 168 26.22 24.69 21.76
N LYS A 169 27.44 24.75 22.32
CA LYS A 169 28.37 23.65 22.64
C LYS A 169 29.19 23.19 21.42
N ASP A 170 30.51 23.25 21.60
CA ASP A 170 31.59 23.00 20.65
C ASP A 170 31.68 21.57 20.05
N GLU A 171 30.59 20.81 19.90
CA GLU A 171 30.66 19.39 19.53
C GLU A 171 29.72 18.90 18.42
N ILE A 172 28.75 19.70 17.94
CA ILE A 172 27.82 19.26 16.87
C ILE A 172 27.99 20.13 15.62
N THR A 173 28.67 19.59 14.60
CA THR A 173 28.61 20.15 13.25
C THR A 173 27.41 19.53 12.54
N MET A 174 26.41 20.32 12.13
CA MET A 174 25.28 19.79 11.35
C MET A 174 25.53 20.09 9.88
N SER A 175 25.82 19.05 9.10
CA SER A 175 25.89 19.18 7.65
C SER A 175 24.52 18.89 7.05
N VAL A 176 24.04 19.81 6.21
CA VAL A 176 22.91 19.50 5.35
C VAL A 176 23.49 18.74 4.16
N SER A 177 23.58 17.42 4.28
CA SER A 177 23.87 16.60 3.11
C SER A 177 22.63 16.62 2.23
N ALA A 178 22.61 17.55 1.27
CA ALA A 178 21.69 17.49 0.17
C ALA A 178 21.85 16.10 -0.48
N ILE A 179 20.77 15.32 -0.45
CA ILE A 179 20.62 14.04 -1.13
C ILE A 179 21.41 12.89 -0.47
N ARG A 180 20.97 12.47 0.73
CA ARG A 180 20.78 11.03 0.94
C ARG A 180 19.31 10.73 0.74
N GLN A 181 19.00 9.71 -0.05
CA GLN A 181 17.69 9.07 0.01
C GLN A 181 17.43 8.77 1.49
N ILE A 182 16.30 9.22 2.04
CA ILE A 182 15.91 8.92 3.44
C ILE A 182 15.49 7.44 3.58
N ASN A 183 16.00 6.56 2.71
CA ASN A 183 15.60 5.16 2.59
C ASN A 183 15.88 4.36 3.87
N ALA A 184 16.90 4.77 4.65
CA ALA A 184 17.24 4.14 5.93
C ALA A 184 16.26 4.54 7.05
N ASP A 185 15.65 5.73 6.96
CA ASP A 185 14.89 6.33 8.06
C ASP A 185 13.38 6.43 7.76
N VAL A 186 12.90 5.67 6.77
CA VAL A 186 11.45 5.60 6.44
C VAL A 186 10.64 5.22 7.67
N ASP A 187 11.18 4.34 8.53
CA ASP A 187 10.51 3.95 9.76
C ASP A 187 10.41 5.12 10.76
N GLN A 188 11.48 5.92 10.93
CA GLN A 188 11.45 7.14 11.76
C GLN A 188 10.44 8.17 11.20
N ILE A 189 10.37 8.33 9.87
CA ILE A 189 9.37 9.23 9.26
C ILE A 189 7.94 8.76 9.58
N LEU A 190 7.69 7.45 9.48
CA LEU A 190 6.35 6.87 9.70
C LEU A 190 5.90 7.01 11.16
N GLU A 191 6.81 6.91 12.12
CA GLU A 191 6.52 7.10 13.56
C GLU A 191 6.00 8.52 13.85
N ASN A 192 6.52 9.51 13.12
CA ASN A 192 6.19 10.93 13.28
C ASN A 192 5.11 11.43 12.29
N TYR A 193 4.57 10.55 11.45
CA TYR A 193 3.59 10.92 10.45
C TYR A 193 2.17 10.63 10.96
N ASP A 194 1.47 11.66 11.42
CA ASP A 194 0.11 11.57 11.99
C ASP A 194 -0.93 10.88 11.08
N TRP A 195 -0.68 10.88 9.76
CA TRP A 195 -1.57 10.30 8.76
C TRP A 195 -1.04 8.96 8.23
N ALA A 196 -0.01 8.38 8.87
CA ALA A 196 0.51 7.07 8.53
C ALA A 196 -0.57 6.00 8.70
N LEU A 197 -0.74 5.18 7.66
CA LEU A 197 -1.50 3.95 7.68
C LEU A 197 -0.52 2.76 7.60
N PRO A 198 -0.95 1.54 7.98
CA PRO A 198 -0.11 0.34 7.90
C PRO A 198 0.55 0.09 6.53
N HIS A 199 -0.03 0.61 5.45
CA HIS A 199 0.49 0.47 4.08
C HIS A 199 1.31 1.68 3.60
N SER A 200 1.45 2.73 4.41
CA SER A 200 2.16 3.95 4.04
C SER A 200 3.64 3.74 3.75
N LYS A 201 4.27 2.69 4.31
CA LYS A 201 5.71 2.42 4.11
C LYS A 201 6.09 2.26 2.64
N GLY A 202 5.36 1.44 1.88
CA GLY A 202 5.66 1.23 0.46
C GLY A 202 5.49 2.49 -0.37
N HIS A 203 4.43 3.26 -0.11
CA HIS A 203 4.14 4.52 -0.80
C HIS A 203 5.19 5.59 -0.47
N LEU A 204 5.52 5.75 0.81
CA LEU A 204 6.51 6.72 1.28
C LEU A 204 7.90 6.39 0.72
N PHE A 205 8.27 5.11 0.73
CA PHE A 205 9.52 4.64 0.11
C PHE A 205 9.56 4.99 -1.39
N ALA A 206 8.50 4.69 -2.15
CA ALA A 206 8.43 5.02 -3.58
C ALA A 206 8.49 6.53 -3.83
N THR A 207 7.85 7.32 -2.97
CA THR A 207 7.83 8.80 -3.05
C THR A 207 9.23 9.37 -2.84
N ILE A 208 9.90 8.97 -1.74
CA ILE A 208 11.28 9.37 -1.43
C ILE A 208 12.23 8.97 -2.56
N HIS A 209 12.02 7.78 -3.13
CA HIS A 209 12.89 7.25 -4.17
C HIS A 209 12.76 8.02 -5.50
N ASN A 210 11.53 8.37 -5.91
CA ASN A 210 11.25 8.83 -7.27
C ASN A 210 11.06 10.35 -7.41
N LEU A 211 10.47 11.01 -6.41
CA LEU A 211 10.10 12.44 -6.47
C LEU A 211 11.06 13.34 -5.68
N GLY A 212 11.65 12.77 -4.64
CA GLY A 212 12.69 13.40 -3.87
C GLY A 212 12.24 13.86 -2.48
N SER A 213 13.22 13.89 -1.61
CA SER A 213 13.12 14.37 -0.24
C SER A 213 14.36 15.17 0.12
N THR A 214 14.27 15.87 1.24
CA THR A 214 15.39 16.59 1.86
C THR A 214 15.40 16.26 3.36
N GLY A 215 16.59 15.96 3.89
CA GLY A 215 16.82 15.72 5.30
C GLY A 215 18.04 16.50 5.79
N VAL A 216 18.03 16.92 7.05
CA VAL A 216 19.17 17.46 7.78
C VAL A 216 19.60 16.41 8.79
N TYR A 217 20.89 16.07 8.79
CA TYR A 217 21.45 15.09 9.71
C TYR A 217 22.39 15.78 10.69
N THR A 218 22.50 15.23 11.89
CA THR A 218 23.58 15.60 12.81
C THR A 218 24.86 14.86 12.44
N VAL A 219 26.01 15.52 12.59
CA VAL A 219 27.30 14.82 12.59
C VAL A 219 27.84 14.91 14.02
N THR A 220 27.84 13.79 14.72
CA THR A 220 28.56 13.67 15.99
C THR A 220 29.92 13.02 15.72
N PRO A 221 31.02 13.48 16.35
CA PRO A 221 32.36 12.96 16.05
C PRO A 221 32.54 11.44 16.19
N ASN A 222 31.64 10.76 16.93
CA ASN A 222 31.73 9.34 17.26
C ASN A 222 30.40 8.56 17.12
N GLY A 223 29.36 9.14 16.50
CA GLY A 223 28.04 8.52 16.40
C GLY A 223 27.53 8.44 14.96
N ASP A 224 26.56 7.56 14.74
CA ASP A 224 25.82 7.51 13.48
C ASP A 224 25.02 8.81 13.29
N PRO A 225 24.87 9.29 12.04
CA PRO A 225 24.17 10.54 11.79
C PRO A 225 22.66 10.41 12.02
N ASP A 226 22.13 11.12 13.01
CA ASP A 226 20.68 11.14 13.29
C ASP A 226 19.95 12.12 12.36
N LEU A 227 18.81 11.70 11.80
CA LEU A 227 17.93 12.55 11.02
C LEU A 227 17.20 13.55 11.94
N ALA A 228 17.57 14.82 11.86
CA ALA A 228 17.08 15.88 12.73
C ALA A 228 15.84 16.60 12.19
N SER A 229 15.74 16.77 10.87
CA SER A 229 14.65 17.49 10.21
C SER A 229 14.50 17.01 8.77
N TYR A 230 13.28 16.91 8.26
CA TYR A 230 13.03 16.40 6.92
C TYR A 230 11.71 16.87 6.32
N ALA A 231 11.59 16.76 4.99
CA ALA A 231 10.35 16.90 4.23
C ALA A 231 10.45 16.09 2.93
N VAL A 232 9.29 15.75 2.34
CA VAL A 232 9.19 14.97 1.10
C VAL A 232 8.35 15.68 0.05
N HIS A 233 8.69 15.52 -1.23
CA HIS A 233 7.81 15.89 -2.32
C HIS A 233 6.89 14.71 -2.64
N SER A 234 5.57 14.94 -2.59
CA SER A 234 4.54 13.91 -2.73
C SER A 234 3.99 13.82 -4.15
N PRO A 235 3.47 12.65 -4.57
CA PRO A 235 2.84 12.49 -5.89
C PRO A 235 1.64 13.41 -6.15
N VAL A 236 1.00 13.91 -5.09
CA VAL A 236 -0.10 14.89 -5.20
C VAL A 236 0.39 16.32 -5.44
N GLY A 237 1.68 16.50 -5.75
CA GLY A 237 2.24 17.79 -6.13
C GLY A 237 2.49 18.74 -4.96
N LEU A 238 2.64 18.21 -3.74
CA LEU A 238 2.85 18.98 -2.52
C LEU A 238 4.19 18.65 -1.85
N LEU A 239 4.79 19.64 -1.18
CA LEU A 239 5.80 19.45 -0.15
C LEU A 239 5.09 19.05 1.14
N GLN A 240 5.34 17.84 1.63
CA GLN A 240 4.62 17.22 2.73
C GLN A 240 5.57 16.63 3.77
N ILE A 241 4.98 16.21 4.89
CA ILE A 241 5.64 15.49 5.97
C ILE A 241 6.87 16.26 6.49
N LEU A 242 6.74 17.59 6.60
CA LEU A 242 7.73 18.40 7.28
C LEU A 242 7.73 18.02 8.76
N HIS A 243 8.87 17.59 9.26
CA HIS A 243 9.06 17.32 10.68
C HIS A 243 10.44 17.81 11.14
N THR A 244 10.54 18.15 12.42
CA THR A 244 11.81 18.39 13.10
C THR A 244 11.71 17.74 14.47
N GLU A 245 12.63 16.82 14.73
CA GLU A 245 12.72 16.07 15.97
C GLU A 245 12.83 17.03 17.16
N ASP A 246 12.20 16.68 18.28
CA ASP A 246 12.06 17.55 19.44
C ASP A 246 13.40 18.13 19.94
N ALA A 247 14.44 17.29 19.94
CA ALA A 247 15.79 17.67 20.36
C ALA A 247 16.42 18.79 19.49
N PHE A 248 15.97 18.96 18.25
CA PHE A 248 16.52 19.91 17.27
C PHE A 248 15.58 21.05 16.90
N ARG A 249 14.40 21.14 17.54
CA ARG A 249 13.46 22.24 17.33
C ARG A 249 14.04 23.60 17.74
N ARG A 250 13.46 24.66 17.19
CA ARG A 250 13.86 26.08 17.41
C ARG A 250 15.24 26.47 16.89
N ARG A 251 15.88 25.62 16.08
CA ARG A 251 17.16 25.89 15.40
C ARG A 251 17.01 26.35 13.94
N GLY A 252 15.78 26.59 13.49
CA GLY A 252 15.50 27.00 12.10
C GLY A 252 15.57 25.89 11.05
N LEU A 253 15.85 24.63 11.45
CA LEU A 253 16.07 23.51 10.53
C LEU A 253 14.89 23.25 9.58
N GLY A 254 13.65 23.37 10.04
CA GLY A 254 12.48 23.22 9.17
C GLY A 254 12.43 24.23 8.02
N ILE A 255 12.93 25.46 8.24
CA ILE A 255 13.03 26.48 7.18
C ILE A 255 14.13 26.09 6.19
N VAL A 256 15.27 25.59 6.68
CA VAL A 256 16.37 25.11 5.85
C VAL A 256 15.91 23.96 4.95
N VAL A 257 15.24 22.95 5.52
CA VAL A 257 14.63 21.83 4.78
C VAL A 257 13.64 22.33 3.73
N MET A 258 12.73 23.24 4.11
CA MET A 258 11.71 23.74 3.20
C MET A 258 12.31 24.48 2.01
N LYS A 259 13.34 25.33 2.24
CA LYS A 259 14.05 26.04 1.16
C LYS A 259 14.81 25.11 0.24
N ALA A 260 15.56 24.17 0.82
CA ALA A 260 16.33 23.18 0.06
C ALA A 260 15.42 22.27 -0.78
N LEU A 261 14.32 21.77 -0.21
CA LEU A 261 13.34 20.98 -0.96
C LEU A 261 12.64 21.81 -2.04
N SER A 262 12.28 23.07 -1.75
CA SER A 262 11.68 23.97 -2.73
C SER A 262 12.59 24.20 -3.94
N ARG A 263 13.89 24.43 -3.73
CA ARG A 263 14.86 24.54 -4.82
C ARG A 263 14.87 23.28 -5.68
N LYS A 264 14.93 22.10 -5.06
CA LYS A 264 14.97 20.82 -5.76
C LYS A 264 13.72 20.57 -6.61
N VAL A 265 12.54 20.89 -6.06
CA VAL A 265 11.28 20.80 -6.80
C VAL A 265 11.25 21.79 -7.97
N ALA A 266 11.76 23.00 -7.79
CA ALA A 266 11.91 23.99 -8.86
C ALA A 266 12.90 23.53 -9.96
N GLU A 267 14.02 22.88 -9.60
CA GLU A 267 14.97 22.30 -10.56
C GLU A 267 14.37 21.17 -11.41
N LEU A 268 13.33 20.49 -10.90
CA LEU A 268 12.53 19.52 -11.67
C LEU A 268 11.48 20.17 -12.59
N GLY A 269 11.38 21.50 -12.62
CA GLY A 269 10.36 22.22 -13.38
C GLY A 269 8.98 22.27 -12.70
N LEU A 270 8.91 21.93 -11.41
CA LEU A 270 7.68 21.93 -10.61
C LEU A 270 7.58 23.19 -9.75
N ILE A 271 6.39 23.48 -9.23
CA ILE A 271 6.12 24.65 -8.41
C ILE A 271 6.12 24.24 -6.93
N PRO A 272 6.99 24.80 -6.08
CA PRO A 272 6.99 24.46 -4.67
C PRO A 272 5.67 24.92 -4.02
N ARG A 273 4.88 23.96 -3.57
CA ARG A 273 3.58 24.18 -2.92
C ARG A 273 3.51 23.34 -1.64
N ALA A 274 3.07 23.94 -0.55
CA ALA A 274 2.91 23.25 0.72
C ALA A 274 1.54 23.59 1.33
N GLU A 275 1.06 22.71 2.18
CA GLU A 275 -0.18 22.89 2.91
C GLU A 275 0.07 22.65 4.39
N CYS A 276 -0.67 23.34 5.25
CA CYS A 276 -0.67 23.06 6.68
C CYS A 276 -2.08 23.20 7.23
N MET A 277 -2.39 22.39 8.24
CA MET A 277 -3.63 22.50 9.01
C MET A 277 -3.78 23.92 9.54
N VAL A 278 -4.99 24.47 9.54
CA VAL A 278 -5.24 25.87 9.96
C VAL A 278 -4.84 26.16 11.42
N TYR A 279 -4.75 25.12 12.25
CA TYR A 279 -4.30 25.20 13.65
C TYR A 279 -2.79 24.94 13.84
N ASN A 280 -2.06 24.56 12.78
CA ASN A 280 -0.62 24.31 12.85
C ASN A 280 0.16 25.58 12.52
N ASP A 281 0.14 26.52 13.47
CA ASP A 281 0.85 27.80 13.34
C ASP A 281 2.35 27.62 13.14
N ALA A 282 2.96 26.58 13.73
CA ALA A 282 4.39 26.32 13.57
C ALA A 282 4.75 26.07 12.11
N SER A 283 4.04 25.16 11.42
CA SER A 283 4.27 24.90 10.00
C SER A 283 3.91 26.09 9.11
N ARG A 284 2.82 26.81 9.43
CA ARG A 284 2.47 28.05 8.72
C ARG A 284 3.61 29.06 8.78
N GLN A 285 4.19 29.28 9.96
CA GLN A 285 5.33 30.19 10.14
C GLN A 285 6.59 29.71 9.41
N VAL A 286 6.84 28.39 9.34
CA VAL A 286 7.94 27.85 8.54
C VAL A 286 7.73 28.14 7.05
N GLN A 287 6.52 27.91 6.52
CA GLN A 287 6.19 28.16 5.12
C GLN A 287 6.37 29.65 4.75
N LEU A 288 5.84 30.56 5.58
CA LEU A 288 5.98 32.01 5.38
C LEU A 288 7.44 32.48 5.46
N LYS A 289 8.21 31.99 6.46
CA LYS A 289 9.64 32.32 6.59
C LYS A 289 10.52 31.70 5.50
N ALA A 290 10.04 30.61 4.88
CA ALA A 290 10.63 30.04 3.68
C ALA A 290 10.24 30.82 2.41
N GLY A 291 9.51 31.94 2.52
CA GLY A 291 9.17 32.82 1.40
C GLY A 291 7.87 32.46 0.67
N MET A 292 7.14 31.44 1.14
CA MET A 292 5.87 31.06 0.52
C MET A 292 4.78 32.08 0.83
N VAL A 293 3.85 32.26 -0.11
CA VAL A 293 2.68 33.13 0.03
C VAL A 293 1.40 32.31 0.12
N PHE A 294 0.44 32.79 0.90
CA PHE A 294 -0.89 32.18 0.99
C PHE A 294 -1.61 32.23 -0.36
N VAL A 295 -2.29 31.15 -0.73
CA VAL A 295 -3.01 31.00 -2.00
C VAL A 295 -4.49 30.74 -1.81
N ASP A 296 -4.84 29.77 -0.97
CA ASP A 296 -6.24 29.35 -0.84
C ASP A 296 -6.53 28.64 0.49
N LYS A 297 -7.81 28.65 0.87
CA LYS A 297 -8.35 27.80 1.92
C LYS A 297 -8.90 26.53 1.31
N ILE A 298 -8.34 25.41 1.75
CA ILE A 298 -8.65 24.08 1.22
C ILE A 298 -8.97 23.14 2.38
N ASN A 299 -9.50 21.97 2.04
CA ASN A 299 -9.85 20.98 3.04
C ASN A 299 -9.49 19.57 2.54
N TRP A 300 -8.91 18.79 3.45
CA TRP A 300 -8.73 17.36 3.26
C TRP A 300 -9.90 16.62 3.89
N ILE A 301 -10.79 16.07 3.06
CA ILE A 301 -11.97 15.35 3.52
C ILE A 301 -11.66 13.85 3.55
N LEU A 302 -11.64 13.30 4.76
CA LEU A 302 -11.46 11.87 4.97
C LEU A 302 -12.83 11.20 4.99
N CYS A 303 -13.19 10.51 3.91
CA CYS A 303 -14.43 9.72 3.80
C CYS A 303 -14.21 8.29 4.32
N ARG A 304 -13.60 8.18 5.50
CA ARG A 304 -13.42 6.89 6.15
C ARG A 304 -14.74 6.50 6.80
N GLN A 305 -15.30 5.34 6.41
CA GLN A 305 -16.07 4.58 7.40
C GLN A 305 -15.14 4.42 8.60
N GLU A 306 -15.56 4.78 9.81
CA GLU A 306 -14.74 4.60 11.01
C GLU A 306 -14.23 3.15 11.05
N TYR A 307 -13.00 2.98 10.56
CA TYR A 307 -12.27 1.74 10.67
C TYR A 307 -11.95 1.66 12.14
N ASP A 308 -12.82 1.00 12.89
CA ASP A 308 -12.52 0.57 14.24
C ASP A 308 -11.21 -0.23 14.13
N VAL A 309 -10.11 0.39 14.54
CA VAL A 309 -8.76 -0.17 14.46
C VAL A 309 -8.70 -1.50 15.21
N LYS A 310 -9.61 -1.74 16.16
CA LYS A 310 -9.83 -3.02 16.84
C LYS A 310 -10.48 -4.08 15.93
N LYS A 311 -11.37 -3.67 15.04
CA LYS A 311 -12.02 -4.51 14.02
C LYS A 311 -11.06 -4.82 12.86
N TRP A 312 -10.16 -3.89 12.52
CA TRP A 312 -9.15 -4.09 11.46
C TRP A 312 -8.08 -5.15 11.81
N LYS A 313 -7.60 -5.19 13.07
CA LYS A 313 -6.76 -6.30 13.58
C LYS A 313 -7.42 -7.67 13.42
N LYS A 314 -8.74 -7.71 13.21
CA LYS A 314 -9.56 -8.92 13.08
C LYS A 314 -9.90 -9.28 11.62
N MET A 315 -9.82 -8.34 10.66
CA MET A 315 -10.36 -8.54 9.30
C MET A 315 -9.31 -8.65 8.17
N ASN A 316 -8.14 -7.99 8.24
CA ASN A 316 -7.22 -7.92 7.08
C ASN A 316 -5.85 -8.60 7.23
N SER A 317 -5.62 -9.40 8.28
CA SER A 317 -4.34 -10.12 8.42
C SER A 317 -4.19 -11.29 7.44
N ASN A 318 -5.29 -11.87 6.95
CA ASN A 318 -5.25 -13.16 6.24
C ASN A 318 -4.68 -13.08 4.81
N GLU A 319 -4.76 -11.93 4.13
CA GLU A 319 -4.18 -11.79 2.78
C GLU A 319 -2.64 -11.77 2.82
N TYR A 320 -2.09 -11.14 3.85
CA TYR A 320 -0.65 -10.91 4.03
C TYR A 320 0.00 -11.94 4.97
N LEU A 321 -0.80 -12.77 5.64
CA LEU A 321 -0.30 -13.86 6.48
C LEU A 321 0.38 -14.92 5.60
N VAL A 322 1.67 -15.09 5.78
CA VAL A 322 2.43 -16.19 5.18
C VAL A 322 2.43 -17.38 6.13
N SER A 323 1.92 -18.53 5.68
CA SER A 323 2.08 -19.80 6.39
C SER A 323 3.17 -20.62 5.70
N LEU A 324 4.03 -21.24 6.49
CA LEU A 324 5.13 -22.09 6.02
C LEU A 324 5.06 -23.42 6.79
N ASP A 325 5.34 -24.52 6.08
CA ASP A 325 5.38 -25.86 6.67
C ASP A 325 6.30 -26.78 5.86
N GLU A 326 6.83 -27.82 6.52
CA GLU A 326 7.64 -28.86 5.91
C GLU A 326 6.88 -30.18 5.72
N THR A 327 7.13 -30.83 4.58
CA THR A 327 6.55 -32.14 4.31
C THR A 327 7.58 -33.11 3.72
N LEU A 328 7.54 -34.35 4.22
CA LEU A 328 8.33 -35.46 3.70
C LEU A 328 7.55 -36.20 2.61
N PHE A 329 8.15 -36.25 1.42
CA PHE A 329 7.70 -37.10 0.32
C PHE A 329 8.58 -38.35 0.25
N SER A 330 7.93 -39.51 0.23
CA SER A 330 8.62 -40.78 0.00
C SER A 330 8.28 -41.33 -1.38
N LEU A 331 9.23 -42.01 -2.02
CA LEU A 331 8.97 -42.73 -3.27
C LEU A 331 8.04 -43.95 -3.05
N GLN A 332 7.96 -44.45 -1.83
CA GLN A 332 7.06 -45.56 -1.48
C GLN A 332 5.59 -45.11 -1.51
N ASP A 333 5.31 -43.83 -1.21
CA ASP A 333 3.96 -43.25 -1.29
C ASP A 333 3.38 -43.28 -2.71
N THR A 334 4.20 -43.49 -3.74
CA THR A 334 3.80 -43.44 -5.16
C THR A 334 3.71 -44.80 -5.82
N ASN A 335 4.08 -45.89 -5.12
CA ASN A 335 4.39 -47.18 -5.74
C ASN A 335 3.46 -48.35 -5.36
N GLY A 336 2.37 -48.14 -4.60
CA GLY A 336 1.50 -49.24 -4.14
C GLY A 336 0.04 -49.13 -4.58
N GLN A 337 -0.52 -50.15 -5.26
CA GLN A 337 -1.97 -50.31 -5.30
C GLN A 337 -2.47 -50.50 -3.85
N ARG A 338 -3.11 -49.50 -3.25
CA ARG A 338 -3.93 -49.72 -2.06
C ARG A 338 -5.15 -50.54 -2.50
N LYS A 339 -5.04 -51.86 -2.42
CA LYS A 339 -6.21 -52.73 -2.60
C LYS A 339 -7.16 -52.45 -1.43
N VAL A 340 -8.36 -51.98 -1.75
CA VAL A 340 -9.45 -51.89 -0.77
C VAL A 340 -9.96 -53.31 -0.59
N TYR A 341 -9.81 -53.87 0.60
CA TYR A 341 -10.36 -55.17 0.95
C TYR A 341 -11.68 -54.95 1.69
N TYR A 342 -12.75 -55.53 1.17
CA TYR A 342 -13.98 -55.73 1.93
C TYR A 342 -13.86 -57.08 2.65
N THR A 343 -14.14 -57.10 3.95
CA THR A 343 -14.01 -58.30 4.77
C THR A 343 -15.28 -58.50 5.59
N ILE A 344 -15.68 -59.75 5.81
CA ILE A 344 -16.75 -60.12 6.73
C ILE A 344 -16.19 -60.26 8.15
N ASN A 345 -16.99 -59.98 9.19
CA ASN A 345 -16.52 -59.84 10.58
C ASN A 345 -15.67 -61.02 11.11
N ALA A 346 -15.85 -62.23 10.57
CA ALA A 346 -15.08 -63.43 10.94
C ALA A 346 -13.59 -63.36 10.56
N GLU A 347 -13.20 -62.55 9.57
CA GLU A 347 -11.84 -62.51 9.01
C GLU A 347 -10.94 -61.41 9.61
N LYS A 348 -11.48 -60.55 10.50
CA LYS A 348 -10.75 -59.41 11.10
C LYS A 348 -9.47 -59.79 11.86
N LYS A 349 -9.30 -61.06 12.25
CA LYS A 349 -8.12 -61.55 12.99
C LYS A 349 -7.03 -62.18 12.10
N SER A 350 -7.21 -62.20 10.77
CA SER A 350 -6.24 -62.76 9.84
C SER A 350 -5.07 -61.80 9.59
N GLN A 351 -3.84 -62.24 9.85
CA GLN A 351 -2.60 -61.51 9.48
C GLN A 351 -2.48 -61.23 7.96
N ARG A 352 -3.31 -61.88 7.11
CA ARG A 352 -3.33 -61.65 5.65
C ARG A 352 -3.78 -60.25 5.24
N LEU A 353 -4.36 -59.45 6.14
CA LEU A 353 -4.85 -58.10 5.86
C LEU A 353 -3.85 -56.98 6.17
N ALA A 354 -2.70 -57.30 6.77
CA ALA A 354 -1.63 -56.34 7.01
C ALA A 354 -0.63 -56.37 5.84
N ILE A 355 -0.44 -55.22 5.18
CA ILE A 355 0.71 -55.04 4.28
C ILE A 355 1.85 -54.52 5.16
N PRO A 356 2.94 -55.28 5.36
CA PRO A 356 4.07 -54.79 6.14
C PRO A 356 4.65 -53.52 5.50
N HIS A 357 4.59 -52.41 6.22
CA HIS A 357 5.10 -51.14 5.79
C HIS A 357 6.56 -50.99 6.25
N ALA A 358 7.51 -51.42 5.42
CA ALA A 358 8.93 -51.19 5.67
C ALA A 358 9.28 -49.73 5.30
N GLU A 359 9.32 -48.84 6.30
CA GLU A 359 9.78 -47.47 6.10
C GLU A 359 11.24 -47.45 5.66
N ASN A 360 11.51 -47.07 4.41
CA ASN A 360 12.88 -46.86 3.95
C ASN A 360 13.27 -45.39 4.14
N PHE A 361 13.91 -45.07 5.26
CA PHE A 361 14.32 -43.71 5.62
C PHE A 361 15.26 -43.07 4.58
N CYS A 362 16.06 -43.86 3.87
CA CYS A 362 16.97 -43.39 2.82
C CYS A 362 16.25 -42.95 1.53
N LYS A 363 14.93 -43.16 1.44
CA LYS A 363 14.12 -42.88 0.24
C LYS A 363 13.07 -41.78 0.43
N LYS A 364 13.44 -40.73 1.18
CA LYS A 364 12.60 -39.57 1.46
C LYS A 364 13.34 -38.28 1.08
N PHE A 365 12.61 -37.25 0.67
CA PHE A 365 13.12 -35.88 0.61
C PHE A 365 12.12 -34.94 1.25
N MET A 366 12.64 -33.90 1.89
CA MET A 366 11.85 -32.88 2.54
C MET A 366 11.66 -31.71 1.58
N VAL A 367 10.50 -31.10 1.68
CA VAL A 367 10.13 -29.90 0.94
C VAL A 367 9.57 -28.89 1.93
N VAL A 368 10.01 -27.65 1.80
CA VAL A 368 9.42 -26.50 2.50
C VAL A 368 8.57 -25.73 1.50
N GLY A 369 7.31 -25.49 1.84
CA GLY A 369 6.39 -24.69 1.05
C GLY A 369 5.82 -23.55 1.87
N ALA A 370 5.57 -22.42 1.21
CA ALA A 370 4.92 -21.28 1.84
C ALA A 370 3.71 -20.82 1.01
N LEU A 371 2.65 -20.42 1.69
CA LEU A 371 1.42 -19.89 1.11
C LEU A 371 1.15 -18.50 1.70
N SER A 372 0.50 -17.64 0.95
CA SER A 372 -0.14 -16.42 1.46
C SER A 372 -1.57 -16.35 0.94
N GLY A 373 -2.40 -15.44 1.44
CA GLY A 373 -3.74 -15.23 0.87
C GLY A 373 -3.74 -14.80 -0.61
N ARG A 374 -2.55 -14.54 -1.19
CA ARG A 374 -2.35 -14.25 -2.62
C ARG A 374 -1.94 -15.45 -3.47
N GLY A 375 -1.71 -16.62 -2.85
CA GLY A 375 -1.40 -17.85 -3.56
C GLY A 375 -0.16 -18.57 -3.01
N THR A 376 0.51 -19.34 -3.86
CA THR A 376 1.71 -20.09 -3.51
C THR A 376 2.98 -19.27 -3.65
N LEU A 377 3.88 -19.38 -2.68
CA LEU A 377 5.27 -18.91 -2.79
C LEU A 377 6.19 -20.04 -3.29
N PRO A 378 7.46 -19.77 -3.64
CA PRO A 378 8.38 -20.78 -4.15
C PRO A 378 8.51 -22.00 -3.24
N LEU A 379 8.46 -23.19 -3.84
CA LEU A 379 8.61 -24.46 -3.15
C LEU A 379 10.08 -24.89 -3.17
N ILE A 380 10.67 -25.13 -2.00
CA ILE A 380 12.10 -25.42 -1.86
C ILE A 380 12.31 -26.87 -1.45
N LYS A 381 13.11 -27.62 -2.22
CA LYS A 381 13.57 -28.95 -1.83
C LYS A 381 14.76 -28.83 -0.88
N VAL A 382 14.64 -29.38 0.32
CA VAL A 382 15.71 -29.33 1.31
C VAL A 382 16.83 -30.31 0.92
N PRO A 383 18.10 -29.86 0.84
CA PRO A 383 19.22 -30.77 0.58
C PRO A 383 19.38 -31.80 1.70
N GLN A 384 19.62 -33.07 1.36
CA GLN A 384 19.77 -34.16 2.35
C GLN A 384 20.99 -34.01 3.28
N LYS A 385 21.93 -33.11 2.95
CA LYS A 385 23.18 -32.89 3.70
C LYS A 385 23.10 -31.80 4.77
N VAL A 386 21.96 -31.14 4.98
CA VAL A 386 21.81 -30.16 6.07
C VAL A 386 21.65 -30.93 7.39
N LYS A 387 22.76 -31.42 7.94
CA LYS A 387 22.84 -32.02 9.28
C LYS A 387 23.68 -31.18 10.26
N ASP A 388 24.18 -30.03 9.85
CA ASP A 388 24.96 -29.14 10.72
C ASP A 388 24.33 -27.75 10.74
N THR A 389 23.40 -27.54 11.67
CA THR A 389 22.70 -26.27 11.91
C THR A 389 23.43 -25.38 12.93
N LYS A 390 24.67 -25.70 13.30
CA LYS A 390 25.39 -25.02 14.39
C LYS A 390 25.70 -23.54 14.12
N ASN A 391 25.70 -23.10 12.86
CA ASN A 391 26.08 -21.73 12.48
C ASN A 391 24.97 -20.97 11.72
N VAL A 392 23.73 -21.47 11.73
CA VAL A 392 22.60 -20.76 11.10
C VAL A 392 21.64 -20.32 12.21
N ILE A 393 21.67 -19.04 12.56
CA ILE A 393 20.65 -18.43 13.42
C ILE A 393 19.45 -18.10 12.53
N VAL A 394 18.44 -18.97 12.56
CA VAL A 394 17.11 -18.66 12.02
C VAL A 394 16.26 -18.16 13.19
N HIS A 395 15.82 -16.91 13.14
CA HIS A 395 14.82 -16.40 14.06
C HIS A 395 13.43 -16.85 13.59
N HIS A 396 12.99 -18.02 14.03
CA HIS A 396 11.58 -18.41 14.10
C HIS A 396 11.18 -18.42 15.57
N ASP A 397 9.89 -18.25 15.89
CA ASP A 397 9.49 -18.24 17.30
C ASP A 397 9.86 -19.55 18.02
N ALA A 398 10.10 -19.44 19.32
CA ALA A 398 10.33 -20.54 20.23
C ALA A 398 9.01 -20.96 20.90
N ALA A 399 7.95 -21.15 20.13
CA ALA A 399 6.69 -21.64 20.67
C ALA A 399 6.61 -23.17 20.59
N SER A 400 6.20 -23.80 21.70
CA SER A 400 5.81 -25.22 21.79
C SER A 400 4.70 -25.61 20.80
N SER A 401 4.11 -24.64 20.09
CA SER A 401 3.16 -24.81 18.99
C SER A 401 3.75 -25.48 17.74
N HIS A 402 5.07 -25.44 17.52
CA HIS A 402 5.73 -26.15 16.41
C HIS A 402 5.83 -27.67 16.61
N THR A 403 5.59 -28.15 17.84
CA THR A 403 5.36 -29.58 18.13
C THR A 403 3.94 -29.88 18.59
N ALA A 404 3.09 -28.85 18.73
CA ALA A 404 1.69 -29.02 19.07
C ALA A 404 0.96 -29.78 17.96
N ARG A 405 0.12 -30.72 18.39
CA ARG A 405 -0.65 -31.62 17.53
C ARG A 405 -1.50 -30.85 16.50
N LEU A 406 -1.97 -29.65 16.84
CA LEU A 406 -2.69 -28.72 15.96
C LEU A 406 -1.91 -28.30 14.69
N THR A 407 -0.60 -28.07 14.80
CA THR A 407 0.26 -27.73 13.65
C THR A 407 0.55 -28.98 12.80
N GLN A 408 0.72 -30.13 13.45
CA GLN A 408 0.82 -31.43 12.76
C GLN A 408 -0.47 -31.78 12.02
N ASP A 409 -1.64 -31.41 12.56
CA ASP A 409 -2.96 -31.67 11.99
C ASP A 409 -3.30 -30.69 10.86
N TYR A 410 -2.84 -29.43 10.92
CA TYR A 410 -2.85 -28.49 9.78
C TYR A 410 -1.99 -29.00 8.61
N ALA A 411 -0.76 -29.47 8.90
CA ALA A 411 0.11 -30.13 7.93
C ALA A 411 -0.55 -31.40 7.34
N LYS A 412 -1.35 -32.11 8.13
CA LYS A 412 -2.11 -33.32 7.72
C LYS A 412 -3.29 -32.98 6.80
N ASP A 413 -4.05 -31.92 7.09
CA ASP A 413 -5.14 -31.39 6.26
C ASP A 413 -4.60 -30.83 4.92
N LEU A 414 -3.47 -30.10 4.96
CA LEU A 414 -2.78 -29.63 3.76
C LEU A 414 -2.21 -30.81 2.93
N LYS A 415 -1.62 -31.82 3.58
CA LYS A 415 -1.20 -33.10 2.94
C LYS A 415 -2.37 -33.86 2.31
N LEU A 416 -3.58 -33.77 2.89
CA LEU A 416 -4.80 -34.38 2.34
C LEU A 416 -5.31 -33.61 1.10
N ARG A 417 -5.17 -32.28 1.05
CA ARG A 417 -5.72 -31.40 -0.01
C ARG A 417 -4.77 -31.15 -1.20
N ILE A 418 -3.47 -30.99 -0.95
CA ILE A 418 -2.42 -31.09 -1.99
C ILE A 418 -2.29 -32.56 -2.46
N SER A 419 -2.79 -33.46 -1.61
CA SER A 419 -3.03 -34.88 -1.81
C SER A 419 -1.82 -35.62 -2.39
N LYS A 420 -1.14 -36.37 -1.52
CA LYS A 420 -0.35 -37.55 -1.92
C LYS A 420 -1.15 -38.44 -2.89
N LYS A 421 -2.50 -38.42 -2.84
CA LYS A 421 -3.41 -39.05 -3.83
C LYS A 421 -3.20 -38.57 -5.28
N LYS A 422 -3.03 -37.28 -5.55
CA LYS A 422 -2.80 -36.75 -6.92
C LYS A 422 -1.39 -37.10 -7.43
N ILE A 423 -0.39 -37.10 -6.55
CA ILE A 423 0.97 -37.55 -6.86
C ILE A 423 0.97 -39.06 -7.13
N PHE A 424 0.21 -39.81 -6.33
CA PHE A 424 0.00 -41.25 -6.47
C PHE A 424 -0.59 -41.63 -7.83
N LEU A 425 -1.58 -40.88 -8.33
CA LEU A 425 -2.17 -41.13 -9.65
C LEU A 425 -1.16 -40.98 -10.81
N ARG A 426 -0.10 -40.17 -10.63
CA ARG A 426 0.95 -39.98 -11.64
C ARG A 426 2.05 -41.04 -11.59
N ARG A 427 2.06 -41.89 -10.56
CA ARG A 427 2.99 -43.03 -10.36
C ARG A 427 4.46 -42.74 -10.69
N PRO A 428 5.06 -41.64 -10.21
CA PRO A 428 6.48 -41.39 -10.43
C PRO A 428 7.33 -42.50 -9.79
N ARG A 429 8.30 -43.03 -10.55
CA ARG A 429 9.20 -44.13 -10.12
C ARG A 429 10.58 -43.67 -9.67
N THR A 430 10.87 -42.37 -9.73
CA THR A 430 12.17 -41.79 -9.34
C THR A 430 11.95 -40.54 -8.47
N PHE A 431 12.95 -40.14 -7.67
CA PHE A 431 12.87 -38.89 -6.88
C PHE A 431 12.70 -37.66 -7.73
N LEU A 432 13.38 -37.60 -8.87
CA LEU A 432 13.22 -36.51 -9.82
C LEU A 432 11.79 -36.48 -10.37
N GLY A 433 11.19 -37.65 -10.63
CA GLY A 433 9.79 -37.76 -11.03
C GLY A 433 8.83 -37.26 -9.94
N VAL A 434 9.03 -37.66 -8.67
CA VAL A 434 8.20 -37.19 -7.54
C VAL A 434 8.33 -35.68 -7.39
N TRP A 435 9.55 -35.14 -7.47
CA TRP A 435 9.80 -33.70 -7.37
C TRP A 435 9.12 -32.91 -8.49
N LYS A 436 9.26 -33.34 -9.75
CA LYS A 436 8.58 -32.72 -10.90
C LYS A 436 7.06 -32.69 -10.71
N VAL A 437 6.47 -33.79 -10.24
CA VAL A 437 5.02 -33.86 -9.99
C VAL A 437 4.60 -32.94 -8.85
N VAL A 438 5.41 -32.84 -7.79
CA VAL A 438 5.16 -31.92 -6.67
C VAL A 438 5.19 -30.47 -7.14
N GLN A 439 6.20 -30.06 -7.91
CA GLN A 439 6.30 -28.71 -8.49
C GLN A 439 5.13 -28.41 -9.43
N ASP A 440 4.79 -29.33 -10.34
CA ASP A 440 3.66 -29.19 -11.27
C ASP A 440 2.31 -29.01 -10.56
N LYS A 441 2.15 -29.65 -9.39
CA LYS A 441 0.92 -29.49 -8.60
C LYS A 441 0.92 -28.23 -7.77
N TRP A 442 2.06 -27.84 -7.24
CA TRP A 442 2.21 -26.62 -6.46
C TRP A 442 1.91 -25.37 -7.29
N CYS A 443 2.45 -25.27 -8.51
CA CYS A 443 2.16 -24.11 -9.39
C CYS A 443 0.71 -24.05 -9.90
N LYS A 444 -0.08 -25.12 -9.71
CA LYS A 444 -1.49 -25.22 -10.10
C LYS A 444 -2.44 -25.10 -8.91
N VAL A 445 -1.94 -24.75 -7.73
CA VAL A 445 -2.80 -24.44 -6.59
C VAL A 445 -3.54 -23.14 -6.88
N ASP A 446 -4.86 -23.23 -6.96
CA ASP A 446 -5.71 -22.08 -7.26
C ASP A 446 -5.70 -21.06 -6.11
N VAL A 447 -5.52 -19.78 -6.45
CA VAL A 447 -5.61 -18.67 -5.50
C VAL A 447 -6.97 -18.64 -4.77
N VAL A 448 -8.06 -19.02 -5.44
CA VAL A 448 -9.39 -19.13 -4.83
C VAL A 448 -9.40 -20.19 -3.73
N LEU A 449 -8.72 -21.32 -3.97
CA LEU A 449 -8.56 -22.38 -2.97
C LEU A 449 -7.75 -21.86 -1.78
N VAL A 450 -6.65 -21.15 -2.01
CA VAL A 450 -5.82 -20.60 -0.93
C VAL A 450 -6.60 -19.58 -0.11
N LYS A 451 -7.29 -18.63 -0.76
CA LYS A 451 -8.18 -17.67 -0.11
C LYS A 451 -9.25 -18.37 0.73
N SER A 452 -9.85 -19.46 0.23
CA SER A 452 -10.86 -20.20 1.00
C SER A 452 -10.30 -20.81 2.30
N VAL A 453 -9.04 -21.25 2.29
CA VAL A 453 -8.36 -21.79 3.48
C VAL A 453 -8.10 -20.68 4.50
N TYR A 454 -7.54 -19.55 4.05
CA TYR A 454 -7.29 -18.39 4.91
C TYR A 454 -8.57 -17.75 5.45
N ASN A 455 -9.65 -17.70 4.66
CA ASN A 455 -10.95 -17.23 5.12
C ASN A 455 -11.55 -18.17 6.19
N SER A 456 -11.20 -19.45 6.18
CA SER A 456 -11.62 -20.40 7.22
C SER A 456 -10.85 -20.24 8.55
N TRP A 457 -9.76 -19.46 8.56
CA TRP A 457 -8.89 -19.28 9.72
C TRP A 457 -9.63 -18.67 10.90
N ASN A 458 -10.35 -17.57 10.69
CA ASN A 458 -11.13 -16.90 11.75
C ASN A 458 -12.19 -17.82 12.36
N ARG A 459 -12.81 -18.69 11.54
CA ARG A 459 -13.75 -19.71 12.01
C ARG A 459 -13.06 -20.74 12.89
N ARG A 460 -11.89 -21.27 12.46
CA ARG A 460 -11.12 -22.24 13.25
C ARG A 460 -10.70 -21.65 14.59
N TRP A 461 -10.28 -20.39 14.63
CA TRP A 461 -9.98 -19.68 15.88
C TRP A 461 -11.19 -19.59 16.81
N GLY A 462 -12.36 -19.22 16.28
CA GLY A 462 -13.60 -19.19 17.08
C GLY A 462 -14.00 -20.57 17.61
N LEU A 463 -13.73 -21.64 16.86
CA LEU A 463 -13.95 -23.01 17.33
C LEU A 463 -12.93 -23.42 18.39
N VAL A 464 -11.65 -23.09 18.23
CA VAL A 464 -10.61 -23.39 19.25
C VAL A 464 -10.92 -22.70 20.56
N ASP A 465 -11.34 -21.43 20.51
CA ASP A 465 -11.76 -20.66 21.69
C ASP A 465 -12.97 -21.32 22.37
N ARG A 466 -14.00 -21.68 21.59
CA ARG A 466 -15.19 -22.38 22.07
C ARG A 466 -14.89 -23.73 22.71
N GLU A 467 -14.00 -24.51 22.11
CA GLU A 467 -13.56 -25.81 22.61
C GLU A 467 -12.42 -25.70 23.65
N LYS A 468 -12.15 -24.47 24.15
CA LYS A 468 -11.16 -24.16 25.20
C LYS A 468 -9.77 -24.72 24.91
N GLY A 469 -9.33 -24.60 23.66
CA GLY A 469 -8.03 -25.09 23.22
C GLY A 469 -7.99 -26.57 22.81
N SER A 470 -9.13 -27.28 22.84
CA SER A 470 -9.20 -28.68 22.42
C SER A 470 -9.18 -28.84 20.89
N HIS A 471 -8.93 -30.07 20.44
CA HIS A 471 -9.03 -30.47 19.04
C HIS A 471 -10.41 -30.16 18.46
N ILE A 472 -10.49 -29.62 17.25
CA ILE A 472 -11.76 -29.17 16.65
C ILE A 472 -12.26 -30.07 15.51
N GLU A 473 -11.55 -31.15 15.16
CA GLU A 473 -11.89 -31.98 13.98
C GLU A 473 -13.17 -32.81 14.16
N HIS A 474 -13.59 -33.03 15.39
CA HIS A 474 -14.83 -33.75 15.72
C HIS A 474 -16.06 -32.82 15.76
N VAL A 475 -15.83 -31.51 15.68
CA VAL A 475 -16.89 -30.51 15.71
C VAL A 475 -17.61 -30.49 14.35
N ARG A 476 -18.89 -30.86 14.33
CA ARG A 476 -19.72 -30.85 13.09
C ARG A 476 -19.72 -29.49 12.40
N ASP A 477 -19.64 -28.42 13.19
CA ASP A 477 -19.55 -27.03 12.71
C ASP A 477 -18.22 -26.68 12.04
N LEU A 478 -17.22 -27.57 12.00
CA LEU A 478 -16.02 -27.36 11.19
C LEU A 478 -16.33 -27.54 9.69
N TYR A 479 -17.33 -28.38 9.38
CA TYR A 479 -17.63 -28.83 8.02
C TYR A 479 -18.95 -28.27 7.44
N SER A 480 -19.72 -27.49 8.20
CA SER A 480 -20.92 -26.83 7.68
C SER A 480 -20.59 -25.72 6.67
N LYS A 481 -21.48 -25.50 5.67
CA LYS A 481 -21.26 -24.64 4.49
C LYS A 481 -20.74 -23.23 4.83
N PRO A 482 -19.94 -22.60 3.94
CA PRO A 482 -19.45 -21.24 4.14
C PRO A 482 -20.60 -20.23 4.23
N PHE A 483 -20.38 -19.13 4.96
CA PHE A 483 -21.28 -17.98 5.01
C PHE A 483 -21.65 -17.54 3.58
N LYS A 484 -22.94 -17.27 3.32
CA LYS A 484 -23.30 -16.38 2.22
C LYS A 484 -22.64 -15.04 2.53
N THR A 485 -21.66 -14.65 1.73
CA THR A 485 -21.12 -13.29 1.72
C THR A 485 -22.27 -12.37 1.33
N TYR A 486 -22.66 -11.46 2.24
CA TYR A 486 -23.46 -10.29 1.91
C TYR A 486 -22.55 -9.20 1.37
#